data_AF-A0A8H3AUN4-F1
#
_entry.id   AF-A0A8H3AUN4-F1
#
_cell.length_a   1.000
_cell.length_b   1.000
_cell.length_c   1.000
_cell.angle_alpha   90.00
_cell.angle_beta   90.00
_cell.angle_gamma   90.00
#
_symmetry.space_group_name_H-M   'P 1'
#
loop_
_entity.id
_entity.type
_entity.pdbx_description
1 polymer ?
#
loop_
_entity_poly.entity_id
_entity_poly.type
_entity_poly.pdbx_seq_one_letter_code
_entity_poly.pdbx_strand_id
1 'polypeptide(L)'
;MGQQISASFLPNDSIEPGTYRIIHDETGKALRIHEDDQMLMTWDGQAQGSNPHEGIKDHWFLLRSGDGYVFKHRQRGTYIGISFKSDPLYPVLATPSPTTWVIFTKGGSSNSECVIATDKAPWRVVSLHSGSNSSGANDDRLRLTRLYEYNDERWRLERIGDATGEAEETRLLRQQLKVAKTELVEKQAKLKIVEGKLAVNMRELTKVLGELCRKTGELEEQREALDQAMQELSTAKEEISEHNTANDEMERSISERDEIIHTKNAEFAEKDRIIAQLEEMVRSSNEQQDGMNSYPSQHQGTHADILSPSPEPTLEAIHRTRQSQSHSPTTELKAMLADLGWESD
;
A
#
# COMPACT_ATOMS: atom_id res chain seq x y z
N MET A 1 43.34 -58.90 -11.90
CA MET A 1 42.53 -60.12 -12.04
C MET A 1 41.29 -59.97 -11.18
N GLY A 2 40.13 -59.77 -11.81
CA GLY A 2 38.86 -59.62 -11.12
C GLY A 2 38.34 -60.99 -10.68
N GLN A 3 38.34 -61.24 -9.38
CA GLN A 3 37.60 -62.37 -8.83
C GLN A 3 36.11 -62.04 -8.93
N GLN A 4 35.42 -62.93 -9.64
CA GLN A 4 33.99 -62.98 -9.85
C GLN A 4 33.31 -63.07 -8.48
N ILE A 5 32.46 -62.09 -8.17
CA ILE A 5 31.65 -62.06 -6.94
C ILE A 5 30.78 -63.31 -6.93
N SER A 6 30.91 -64.10 -5.87
CA SER A 6 30.24 -65.38 -5.68
C SER A 6 28.73 -65.22 -5.88
N ALA A 7 28.16 -66.07 -6.74
CA ALA A 7 26.80 -65.97 -7.28
C ALA A 7 25.67 -66.26 -6.26
N SER A 8 25.94 -66.14 -4.96
CA SER A 8 25.07 -66.66 -3.91
C SER A 8 24.17 -65.59 -3.27
N PHE A 9 24.63 -64.34 -3.18
CA PHE A 9 23.92 -63.23 -2.53
C PHE A 9 23.39 -62.20 -3.55
N LEU A 10 22.10 -61.87 -3.47
CA LEU A 10 21.46 -60.86 -4.32
C LEU A 10 20.87 -59.73 -3.45
N PRO A 11 20.84 -58.47 -3.95
CA PRO A 11 20.18 -57.38 -3.26
C PRO A 11 18.74 -57.75 -2.91
N ASN A 12 18.35 -57.52 -1.67
CA ASN A 12 17.01 -57.82 -1.18
C ASN A 12 16.21 -56.54 -0.99
N ASP A 13 15.43 -56.22 -2.02
CA ASP A 13 14.49 -55.10 -2.00
C ASP A 13 13.10 -55.50 -1.48
N SER A 14 12.92 -56.68 -0.89
CA SER A 14 11.63 -57.12 -0.34
C SER A 14 11.55 -57.03 1.18
N ILE A 15 12.63 -56.62 1.87
CA ILE A 15 12.57 -56.45 3.33
C ILE A 15 11.66 -55.26 3.65
N GLU A 16 10.64 -55.51 4.48
CA GLU A 16 9.67 -54.51 4.89
C GLU A 16 10.24 -53.60 5.97
N PRO A 17 9.98 -52.28 5.93
CA PRO A 17 10.28 -51.39 7.06
C PRO A 17 9.62 -51.85 8.36
N GLY A 18 10.27 -51.56 9.50
CA GLY A 18 9.78 -51.97 10.81
C GLY A 18 10.87 -51.97 11.87
N THR A 19 10.59 -52.61 13.01
CA THR A 19 11.55 -52.80 14.10
C THR A 19 12.21 -54.17 13.97
N TYR A 20 13.53 -54.21 14.01
CA TYR A 20 14.35 -55.40 13.83
C TYR A 20 15.42 -55.54 14.92
N ARG A 21 15.83 -56.78 15.17
CA ARG A 21 17.12 -57.12 15.80
C ARG A 21 18.08 -57.58 14.71
N ILE A 22 19.31 -57.10 14.78
CA ILE A 22 20.38 -57.47 13.84
C ILE A 22 21.26 -58.46 14.59
N ILE A 23 21.29 -59.71 14.14
CA ILE A 23 21.91 -60.82 14.87
C ILE A 23 23.03 -61.39 14.03
N HIS A 24 24.22 -61.58 14.59
CA HIS A 24 25.31 -62.26 13.90
C HIS A 24 24.96 -63.74 13.73
N ASP A 25 25.06 -64.28 12.51
CA ASP A 25 24.44 -65.56 12.16
C ASP A 25 25.08 -66.74 12.90
N GLU A 26 26.41 -66.79 12.95
CA GLU A 26 27.17 -67.89 13.58
C GLU A 26 27.08 -67.86 15.11
N THR A 27 27.11 -66.67 15.71
CA THR A 27 27.27 -66.52 17.17
C THR A 27 25.93 -66.32 17.87
N GLY A 28 24.86 -65.98 17.14
CA GLY A 28 23.55 -65.67 17.69
C GLY A 28 23.50 -64.37 18.50
N LYS A 29 24.57 -63.57 18.49
CA LYS A 29 24.69 -62.34 19.28
C LYS A 29 24.04 -61.16 18.57
N ALA A 30 23.37 -60.32 19.33
CA ALA A 30 22.66 -59.16 18.78
C ALA A 30 23.57 -57.93 18.74
N LEU A 31 23.32 -57.08 17.74
CA LEU A 31 24.02 -55.83 17.54
C LEU A 31 23.54 -54.76 18.53
N ARG A 32 24.48 -54.17 19.27
CA ARG A 32 24.23 -53.10 20.23
C ARG A 32 25.20 -51.94 20.03
N ILE A 33 24.84 -50.81 20.62
CA ILE A 33 25.73 -49.66 20.75
C ILE A 33 26.41 -49.76 22.12
N HIS A 34 27.75 -49.77 22.13
CA HIS A 34 28.54 -49.70 23.35
C HIS A 34 28.21 -48.44 24.16
N GLU A 35 28.18 -48.56 25.48
CA GLU A 35 27.60 -47.52 26.32
C GLU A 35 28.39 -46.20 26.24
N ASP A 36 29.72 -46.28 26.16
CA ASP A 36 30.63 -45.16 26.34
C ASP A 36 31.19 -44.53 25.05
N ASP A 37 31.40 -45.32 23.99
CA ASP A 37 32.23 -44.91 22.83
C ASP A 37 31.49 -44.91 21.48
N GLN A 38 30.16 -45.10 21.50
CA GLN A 38 29.29 -45.21 20.31
C GLN A 38 29.67 -46.32 19.33
N MET A 39 30.64 -47.19 19.67
CA MET A 39 31.03 -48.29 18.80
C MET A 39 29.92 -49.33 18.74
N LEU A 40 29.76 -49.94 17.56
CA LEU A 40 28.86 -51.07 17.43
C LEU A 40 29.60 -52.35 17.84
N MET A 41 28.89 -53.19 18.58
CA MET A 41 29.41 -54.40 19.17
C MET A 41 28.36 -55.51 19.17
N THR A 42 28.79 -56.77 19.16
CA THR A 42 27.91 -57.90 19.39
C THR A 42 27.87 -58.29 20.85
N TRP A 43 26.68 -58.60 21.36
CA TRP A 43 26.49 -59.04 22.74
C TRP A 43 25.48 -60.18 22.81
N ASP A 44 25.69 -61.11 23.75
CA ASP A 44 24.76 -62.20 24.01
C ASP A 44 23.36 -61.64 24.31
N GLY A 45 22.37 -62.05 23.50
CA GLY A 45 20.99 -61.60 23.64
C GLY A 45 20.29 -62.11 24.91
N GLN A 46 20.99 -62.80 25.80
CA GLN A 46 20.44 -63.41 27.00
C GLN A 46 20.57 -62.47 28.20
N ALA A 47 19.70 -61.47 28.27
CA ALA A 47 19.35 -60.88 29.56
C ALA A 47 18.43 -61.87 30.29
N GLN A 48 19.03 -62.71 31.14
CA GLN A 48 18.33 -63.23 32.31
C GLN A 48 17.93 -62.03 33.19
N GLY A 49 16.63 -61.85 33.42
CA GLY A 49 16.13 -61.07 34.56
C GLY A 49 15.22 -59.90 34.22
N SER A 50 13.90 -60.10 34.37
CA SER A 50 12.95 -59.20 35.05
C SER A 50 12.88 -57.69 34.69
N ASN A 51 13.56 -57.17 33.66
CA ASN A 51 13.54 -55.76 33.32
C ASN A 51 13.09 -55.53 31.85
N PRO A 52 11.84 -55.08 31.61
CA PRO A 52 11.29 -54.90 30.27
C PRO A 52 11.98 -53.79 29.44
N HIS A 53 12.85 -53.00 30.06
CA HIS A 53 13.64 -51.95 29.40
C HIS A 53 14.96 -52.44 28.79
N GLU A 54 15.45 -53.63 29.18
CA GLU A 54 16.73 -54.18 28.70
C GLU A 54 16.63 -54.70 27.25
N GLY A 55 15.42 -55.08 26.83
CA GLY A 55 15.13 -55.47 25.45
C GLY A 55 15.32 -54.34 24.44
N ILE A 56 15.25 -53.06 24.82
CA ILE A 56 15.24 -51.95 23.84
C ILE A 56 16.66 -51.64 23.29
N LYS A 57 17.72 -52.14 23.94
CA LYS A 57 19.13 -51.82 23.63
C LYS A 57 19.67 -52.45 22.33
N ASP A 58 18.96 -53.42 21.75
CA ASP A 58 19.32 -54.09 20.50
C ASP A 58 18.27 -53.90 19.38
N HIS A 59 17.36 -52.93 19.56
CA HIS A 59 16.27 -52.67 18.61
C HIS A 59 16.63 -51.56 17.62
N TRP A 60 16.41 -51.86 16.35
CA TRP A 60 16.71 -50.97 15.24
C TRP A 60 15.47 -50.78 14.38
N PHE A 61 15.11 -49.53 14.10
CA PHE A 61 14.16 -49.21 13.03
C PHE A 61 14.87 -49.34 11.69
N LEU A 62 14.36 -50.22 10.85
CA LEU A 62 14.75 -50.35 9.46
C LEU A 62 13.81 -49.50 8.61
N LEU A 63 14.36 -48.50 7.93
CA LEU A 63 13.59 -47.58 7.07
C LEU A 63 14.14 -47.61 5.66
N ARG A 64 13.29 -47.37 4.66
CA ARG A 64 13.74 -47.23 3.26
C ARG A 64 14.50 -45.94 3.08
N SER A 65 15.60 -46.01 2.33
CA SER A 65 16.42 -44.85 1.95
C SER A 65 16.97 -45.06 0.55
N GLY A 66 16.37 -44.42 -0.44
CA GLY A 66 16.70 -44.61 -1.86
C GLY A 66 16.64 -46.09 -2.25
N ASP A 67 17.74 -46.60 -2.76
CA ASP A 67 17.89 -47.99 -3.21
C ASP A 67 18.30 -48.98 -2.09
N GLY A 68 18.20 -48.57 -0.83
CA GLY A 68 18.59 -49.39 0.30
C GLY A 68 17.82 -49.00 1.56
N TYR A 69 18.51 -49.10 2.69
CA TYR A 69 17.91 -48.95 4.00
C TYR A 69 18.79 -48.12 4.94
N VAL A 70 18.15 -47.46 5.90
CA VAL A 70 18.84 -46.89 7.06
C VAL A 70 18.44 -47.68 8.30
N PHE A 71 19.40 -47.88 9.19
CA PHE A 71 19.18 -48.53 10.48
C PHE A 71 19.26 -47.46 11.58
N LYS A 72 18.13 -47.11 12.18
CA LYS A 72 18.03 -46.12 13.26
C LYS A 72 17.82 -46.83 14.60
N HIS A 73 18.75 -46.66 15.54
CA HIS A 73 18.65 -47.24 16.87
C HIS A 73 17.42 -46.69 17.61
N ARG A 74 16.60 -47.58 18.17
CA ARG A 74 15.30 -47.22 18.76
C ARG A 74 15.42 -46.28 19.96
N GLN A 75 16.37 -46.52 20.86
CA GLN A 75 16.53 -45.74 22.09
C GLN A 75 17.36 -44.47 21.90
N ARG A 76 18.48 -44.58 21.18
CA ARG A 76 19.45 -43.49 21.02
C ARG A 76 19.14 -42.58 19.82
N GLY A 77 18.30 -43.02 18.89
CA GLY A 77 17.95 -42.25 17.69
C GLY A 77 19.10 -42.05 16.70
N THR A 78 20.26 -42.68 16.94
CA THR A 78 21.45 -42.68 16.09
C THR A 78 21.36 -43.75 15.01
N TYR A 79 22.16 -43.63 13.97
CA TYR A 79 22.16 -44.51 12.81
C TYR A 79 23.46 -45.32 12.72
N ILE A 80 23.39 -46.54 12.18
CA ILE A 80 24.59 -47.28 11.80
C ILE A 80 25.31 -46.47 10.71
N GLY A 81 26.57 -46.11 10.98
CA GLY A 81 27.41 -45.33 10.07
C GLY A 81 28.86 -45.80 10.11
N ILE A 82 29.68 -45.14 9.29
CA ILE A 82 31.09 -45.51 9.06
C ILE A 82 31.98 -44.37 9.53
N SER A 83 33.01 -44.65 10.31
CA SER A 83 34.03 -43.65 10.61
C SER A 83 35.15 -43.72 9.57
N PHE A 84 35.41 -42.56 8.97
CA PHE A 84 36.57 -42.31 8.11
C PHE A 84 37.77 -41.75 8.88
N LYS A 85 37.70 -41.67 10.22
CA LYS A 85 38.90 -41.33 11.02
C LYS A 85 39.95 -42.41 10.80
N SER A 86 41.22 -42.01 10.79
CA SER A 86 42.47 -42.64 10.31
C SER A 86 42.80 -44.08 10.77
N ASP A 87 41.81 -44.95 10.95
CA ASP A 87 41.93 -46.35 11.27
C ASP A 87 41.79 -47.18 9.98
N PRO A 88 42.77 -48.03 9.63
CA PRO A 88 42.73 -48.86 8.43
C PRO A 88 41.59 -49.89 8.43
N LEU A 89 40.91 -50.10 9.56
CA LEU A 89 39.84 -51.09 9.69
C LEU A 89 38.44 -50.56 9.36
N TYR A 90 38.25 -49.25 9.11
CA TYR A 90 36.94 -48.65 8.83
C TYR A 90 35.86 -49.08 9.83
N PRO A 91 35.96 -48.66 11.10
CA PRO A 91 35.03 -49.10 12.14
C PRO A 91 33.60 -48.64 11.84
N VAL A 92 32.65 -49.52 12.17
CA VAL A 92 31.22 -49.22 12.09
C VAL A 92 30.75 -48.76 13.46
N LEU A 93 30.11 -47.60 13.53
CA LEU A 93 29.68 -46.95 14.78
C LEU A 93 28.27 -46.37 14.67
N ALA A 94 27.72 -45.95 15.80
CA ALA A 94 26.52 -45.16 15.86
C ALA A 94 26.81 -43.67 15.58
N THR A 95 26.12 -43.10 14.60
CA THR A 95 26.32 -41.71 14.16
C THR A 95 24.99 -40.93 14.19
N PRO A 96 25.00 -39.60 14.33
CA PRO A 96 23.77 -38.81 14.26
C PRO A 96 23.21 -38.70 12.84
N SER A 97 23.98 -39.04 11.81
CA SER A 97 23.64 -38.85 10.41
C SER A 97 23.23 -40.17 9.76
N PRO A 98 22.10 -40.22 9.02
CA PRO A 98 21.67 -41.45 8.35
C PRO A 98 22.68 -41.87 7.29
N THR A 99 23.04 -43.15 7.29
CA THR A 99 23.85 -43.79 6.24
C THR A 99 23.01 -44.89 5.58
N THR A 100 22.97 -44.88 4.26
CA THR A 100 22.25 -45.89 3.47
C THR A 100 23.08 -47.15 3.32
N TRP A 101 22.46 -48.30 3.54
CA TRP A 101 23.03 -49.63 3.45
C TRP A 101 22.20 -50.50 2.50
N VAL A 102 22.84 -51.40 1.77
CA VAL A 102 22.19 -52.38 0.90
C VAL A 102 22.25 -53.74 1.57
N ILE A 103 21.11 -54.42 1.69
CA ILE A 103 21.04 -55.74 2.30
C ILE A 103 20.98 -56.78 1.19
N PHE A 104 21.88 -57.75 1.22
CA PHE A 104 21.90 -58.87 0.30
C PHE A 104 21.45 -60.14 1.02
N THR A 105 20.65 -60.99 0.37
CA THR A 105 20.23 -62.29 0.92
C THR A 105 20.57 -63.43 -0.03
N LYS A 106 20.78 -64.62 0.53
CA LYS A 106 21.11 -65.80 -0.26
C LYS A 106 19.89 -66.33 -1.01
N GLY A 107 19.97 -66.42 -2.34
CA GLY A 107 18.88 -66.93 -3.17
C GLY A 107 18.54 -68.39 -2.85
N GLY A 108 17.26 -68.67 -2.56
CA GLY A 108 16.76 -70.04 -2.36
C GLY A 108 16.94 -70.64 -0.96
N SER A 109 17.44 -69.87 0.03
CA SER A 109 17.51 -70.32 1.42
C SER A 109 16.30 -69.81 2.23
N SER A 110 15.70 -70.67 3.04
CA SER A 110 14.70 -70.31 4.06
C SER A 110 15.32 -69.58 5.26
N ASN A 111 16.64 -69.47 5.32
CA ASN A 111 17.35 -68.80 6.40
C ASN A 111 17.37 -67.29 6.10
N SER A 112 16.95 -66.48 7.07
CA SER A 112 17.01 -65.01 7.06
C SER A 112 18.44 -64.44 7.08
N GLU A 113 19.40 -65.19 6.54
CA GLU A 113 20.82 -64.87 6.44
C GLU A 113 21.03 -63.79 5.37
N CYS A 114 21.75 -62.75 5.75
CA CYS A 114 22.00 -61.58 4.95
C CYS A 114 23.41 -61.02 5.16
N VAL A 115 23.83 -60.23 4.18
CA VAL A 115 25.05 -59.42 4.25
C VAL A 115 24.65 -57.96 4.12
N ILE A 116 25.18 -57.10 4.97
CA ILE A 116 24.92 -55.65 4.95
C ILE A 116 26.11 -54.96 4.28
N ALA A 117 25.87 -54.27 3.17
CA ALA A 117 26.89 -53.64 2.33
C ALA A 117 26.68 -52.13 2.20
N THR A 118 27.73 -51.43 1.78
CA THR A 118 27.67 -49.98 1.55
C THR A 118 26.95 -49.59 0.26
N ASP A 119 26.90 -50.49 -0.72
CA ASP A 119 26.43 -50.22 -2.09
C ASP A 119 25.96 -51.50 -2.80
N LYS A 120 25.36 -51.32 -3.99
CA LYS A 120 24.80 -52.42 -4.81
C LYS A 120 25.86 -53.37 -5.38
N ALA A 121 27.13 -53.00 -5.33
CA ALA A 121 28.22 -53.92 -5.54
C ALA A 121 28.84 -54.17 -4.16
N PRO A 122 28.81 -55.39 -3.59
CA PRO A 122 29.20 -55.64 -2.21
C PRO A 122 30.73 -55.63 -2.01
N TRP A 123 31.40 -54.53 -2.38
CA TRP A 123 32.84 -54.34 -2.22
C TRP A 123 33.24 -54.17 -0.77
N ARG A 124 32.34 -53.58 0.04
CA ARG A 124 32.50 -53.38 1.47
C ARG A 124 31.27 -53.87 2.19
N VAL A 125 31.47 -54.81 3.10
CA VAL A 125 30.42 -55.43 3.90
C VAL A 125 30.73 -55.30 5.38
N VAL A 126 29.68 -55.23 6.18
CA VAL A 126 29.76 -55.21 7.63
C VAL A 126 30.20 -56.58 8.12
N SER A 127 31.32 -56.61 8.82
CA SER A 127 31.94 -57.82 9.33
C SER A 127 32.31 -57.68 10.80
N LEU A 128 32.22 -58.77 11.54
CA LEU A 128 32.70 -58.87 12.90
C LEU A 128 34.24 -58.76 12.93
N HIS A 129 34.75 -57.98 13.88
CA HIS A 129 36.16 -57.82 14.15
C HIS A 129 36.49 -58.47 15.48
N SER A 130 36.69 -59.79 15.45
CA SER A 130 37.02 -60.57 16.64
C SER A 130 38.49 -60.49 17.06
N GLY A 131 39.30 -59.64 16.41
CA GLY A 131 40.71 -59.46 16.74
C GLY A 131 41.50 -60.78 16.69
N SER A 132 42.16 -61.13 17.81
CA SER A 132 42.90 -62.40 18.01
C SER A 132 42.09 -63.46 18.77
N ASN A 133 40.82 -63.20 19.08
CA ASN A 133 39.95 -64.13 19.80
C ASN A 133 39.21 -65.03 18.80
N SER A 134 38.69 -66.18 19.26
CA SER A 134 37.70 -66.95 18.51
C SER A 134 36.50 -66.05 18.19
N SER A 135 35.98 -66.12 16.97
CA SER A 135 34.83 -65.32 16.54
C SER A 135 33.67 -65.43 17.54
N GLY A 136 33.11 -64.29 17.96
CA GLY A 136 31.93 -64.25 18.82
C GLY A 136 32.16 -64.04 20.30
N ALA A 137 33.22 -63.34 20.71
CA ALA A 137 33.27 -62.85 22.09
C ALA A 137 32.24 -61.72 22.29
N ASN A 138 31.80 -61.51 23.53
CA ASN A 138 31.08 -60.27 23.85
C ASN A 138 32.02 -59.08 23.66
N ASP A 139 31.48 -57.95 23.22
CA ASP A 139 32.23 -56.75 22.83
C ASP A 139 33.01 -56.84 21.50
N ASP A 140 32.85 -57.93 20.72
CA ASP A 140 33.40 -57.98 19.37
C ASP A 140 32.84 -56.82 18.53
N ARG A 141 33.74 -56.00 18.00
CA ARG A 141 33.42 -54.75 17.29
C ARG A 141 33.11 -55.00 15.83
N LEU A 142 32.50 -54.03 15.16
CA LEU A 142 32.21 -54.12 13.73
C LEU A 142 33.22 -53.32 12.89
N ARG A 143 33.54 -53.86 11.71
CA ARG A 143 34.41 -53.23 10.71
C ARG A 143 33.85 -53.42 9.30
N LEU A 144 34.39 -52.67 8.34
CA LEU A 144 34.13 -52.94 6.92
C LEU A 144 35.25 -53.78 6.30
N THR A 145 34.91 -54.93 5.72
CA THR A 145 35.81 -55.81 4.97
C THR A 145 35.37 -55.93 3.52
N ARG A 146 36.22 -56.50 2.66
CA ARG A 146 35.71 -57.04 1.39
C ARG A 146 34.89 -58.28 1.69
N LEU A 147 33.85 -58.55 0.90
CA LEU A 147 33.08 -59.78 0.99
C LEU A 147 33.97 -60.99 0.62
N TYR A 148 34.19 -61.87 1.58
CA TYR A 148 34.88 -63.15 1.39
C TYR A 148 33.98 -64.37 1.64
N GLU A 149 32.70 -64.14 1.98
CA GLU A 149 31.70 -65.15 2.36
C GLU A 149 32.04 -65.91 3.66
N TYR A 150 32.83 -65.28 4.52
CA TYR A 150 33.15 -65.80 5.86
C TYR A 150 31.97 -65.68 6.81
N ASN A 151 32.01 -66.44 7.90
CA ASN A 151 30.97 -66.41 8.91
C ASN A 151 30.86 -65.04 9.61
N ASP A 152 31.99 -64.35 9.77
CA ASP A 152 32.07 -63.00 10.34
C ASP A 152 31.26 -61.94 9.55
N GLU A 153 30.87 -62.22 8.31
CA GLU A 153 30.16 -61.28 7.42
C GLU A 153 28.65 -61.51 7.40
N ARG A 154 28.17 -62.54 8.11
CA ARG A 154 26.79 -63.04 8.00
C ARG A 154 25.95 -62.56 9.17
N TRP A 155 24.80 -62.00 8.81
CA TRP A 155 23.84 -61.42 9.75
C TRP A 155 22.45 -61.99 9.50
N ARG A 156 21.58 -61.87 10.49
CA ARG A 156 20.18 -62.25 10.44
C ARG A 156 19.35 -61.06 10.90
N LEU A 157 18.32 -60.72 10.13
CA LEU A 157 17.36 -59.68 10.50
C LEU A 157 16.12 -60.34 11.09
N GLU A 158 15.94 -60.21 12.39
CA GLU A 158 14.77 -60.71 13.11
C GLU A 158 13.76 -59.58 13.26
N ARG A 159 12.61 -59.68 12.58
CA ARG A 159 11.54 -58.70 12.68
C ARG A 159 10.80 -58.86 14.00
N ILE A 160 10.70 -57.78 14.77
CA ILE A 160 10.09 -57.77 16.11
C ILE A 160 8.94 -56.76 16.25
N GLY A 161 8.63 -55.97 15.20
CA GLY A 161 7.44 -55.12 15.17
C GLY A 161 7.30 -54.27 13.90
N ASP A 162 6.12 -53.67 13.72
CA ASP A 162 5.80 -52.81 12.57
C ASP A 162 6.21 -51.34 12.76
N ALA A 163 6.65 -50.96 13.96
CA ALA A 163 6.96 -49.57 14.27
C ALA A 163 8.19 -49.10 13.49
N THR A 164 8.08 -47.93 12.86
CA THR A 164 9.15 -47.24 12.12
C THR A 164 9.75 -46.06 12.91
N GLY A 165 9.17 -45.72 14.06
CA GLY A 165 9.60 -44.58 14.88
C GLY A 165 9.18 -43.21 14.34
N GLU A 166 8.48 -43.11 13.22
CA GLU A 166 8.05 -41.85 12.57
C GLU A 166 6.61 -41.41 12.92
N ALA A 167 5.82 -42.28 13.55
CA ALA A 167 4.38 -42.06 13.74
C ALA A 167 4.05 -40.81 14.59
N GLU A 168 4.86 -40.50 15.60
CA GLU A 168 4.58 -39.38 16.50
C GLU A 168 5.05 -38.02 15.98
N GLU A 169 6.22 -37.96 15.34
CA GLU A 169 6.72 -36.75 14.70
C GLU A 169 5.78 -36.29 13.58
N THR A 170 5.32 -37.24 12.76
CA THR A 170 4.35 -36.97 11.70
C THR A 170 3.01 -36.48 12.25
N ARG A 171 2.57 -36.99 13.42
CA ARG A 171 1.33 -36.54 14.08
C ARG A 171 1.46 -35.09 14.56
N LEU A 172 2.58 -34.73 15.19
CA LEU A 172 2.83 -33.38 15.68
C LEU A 172 2.89 -32.36 14.54
N LEU A 173 3.60 -32.69 13.46
CA LEU A 173 3.69 -31.83 12.27
C LEU A 173 2.32 -31.59 11.62
N ARG A 174 1.48 -32.63 11.53
CA ARG A 174 0.10 -32.48 11.02
C ARG A 174 -0.75 -31.57 11.90
N GLN A 175 -0.58 -31.63 13.22
CA GLN A 175 -1.29 -30.77 14.15
C GLN A 175 -0.84 -29.31 14.00
N GLN A 176 0.47 -29.05 13.94
CA GLN A 176 1.01 -27.70 13.72
C GLN A 176 0.55 -27.12 12.38
N LEU A 177 0.57 -27.93 11.31
CA LEU A 177 0.08 -27.52 9.99
C LEU A 177 -1.39 -27.11 10.02
N LYS A 178 -2.22 -27.84 10.78
CA LYS A 178 -3.65 -27.51 10.95
C LYS A 178 -3.83 -26.15 11.63
N VAL A 179 -3.09 -25.89 12.70
CA VAL A 179 -3.14 -24.61 13.44
C VAL A 179 -2.67 -23.46 12.56
N ALA A 180 -1.52 -23.61 11.89
CA ALA A 180 -0.99 -22.59 10.99
C ALA A 180 -1.96 -22.26 9.84
N LYS A 181 -2.65 -23.28 9.29
CA LYS A 181 -3.65 -23.08 8.24
C LYS A 181 -4.86 -22.28 8.76
N THR A 182 -5.32 -22.54 9.98
CA THR A 182 -6.43 -21.76 10.57
C THR A 182 -6.04 -20.32 10.84
N GLU A 183 -4.84 -20.08 11.37
CA GLU A 183 -4.34 -18.72 11.62
C GLU A 183 -4.16 -17.93 10.32
N LEU A 184 -3.66 -18.58 9.26
CA LEU A 184 -3.50 -17.96 7.95
C LEU A 184 -4.85 -17.47 7.39
N VAL A 185 -5.89 -18.29 7.48
CA VAL A 185 -7.25 -17.93 7.03
C VAL A 185 -7.78 -16.72 7.83
N GLU A 186 -7.56 -16.71 9.15
CA GLU A 186 -8.00 -15.60 10.00
C GLU A 186 -7.25 -14.30 9.67
N LYS A 187 -5.93 -14.37 9.47
CA LYS A 187 -5.11 -13.21 9.08
C LYS A 187 -5.52 -12.69 7.70
N GLN A 188 -5.82 -13.57 6.76
CA GLN A 188 -6.30 -13.20 5.42
C GLN A 188 -7.66 -12.50 5.47
N ALA A 189 -8.57 -12.96 6.35
CA ALA A 189 -9.85 -12.27 6.57
C ALA A 189 -9.65 -10.87 7.17
N LYS A 190 -8.78 -10.74 8.17
CA LYS A 190 -8.43 -9.44 8.77
C LYS A 190 -7.79 -8.48 7.76
N LEU A 191 -6.91 -8.99 6.89
CA LEU A 191 -6.28 -8.21 5.83
C LEU A 191 -7.32 -7.62 4.86
N LYS A 192 -8.27 -8.43 4.40
CA LYS A 192 -9.36 -7.96 3.53
C LYS A 192 -10.19 -6.83 4.15
N ILE A 193 -10.42 -6.89 5.46
CA ILE A 193 -11.13 -5.81 6.18
C ILE A 193 -10.30 -4.52 6.17
N VAL A 194 -9.00 -4.61 6.40
CA VAL A 194 -8.09 -3.45 6.40
C VAL A 194 -7.99 -2.85 5.00
N GLU A 195 -7.86 -3.67 3.96
CA GLU A 195 -7.86 -3.22 2.56
C GLU A 195 -9.17 -2.48 2.20
N GLY A 196 -10.32 -3.00 2.65
CA GLY A 196 -11.60 -2.33 2.48
C GLY A 196 -11.66 -0.96 3.16
N LYS A 197 -11.17 -0.86 4.41
CA LYS A 197 -11.08 0.43 5.13
C LYS A 197 -10.15 1.42 4.42
N LEU A 198 -9.01 0.94 3.92
CA LEU A 198 -8.08 1.78 3.18
C LEU A 198 -8.71 2.34 1.90
N ALA A 199 -9.46 1.52 1.17
CA ALA A 199 -10.18 1.96 -0.03
C ALA A 199 -11.28 2.98 0.27
N VAL A 200 -11.96 2.89 1.42
CA VAL A 200 -12.90 3.93 1.88
C VAL A 200 -12.16 5.22 2.18
N ASN A 201 -11.10 5.17 2.98
CA ASN A 201 -10.32 6.35 3.36
C ASN A 201 -9.69 7.04 2.13
N MET A 202 -9.21 6.29 1.14
CA MET A 202 -8.68 6.86 -0.10
C MET A 202 -9.76 7.64 -0.87
N ARG A 203 -10.99 7.12 -0.94
CA ARG A 203 -12.11 7.84 -1.59
C ARG A 203 -12.49 9.11 -0.83
N GLU A 204 -12.54 9.05 0.50
CA GLU A 204 -12.80 10.23 1.34
C GLU A 204 -11.71 11.29 1.16
N LEU A 205 -10.44 10.88 1.11
CA LEU A 205 -9.32 11.80 0.87
C LEU A 205 -9.42 12.46 -0.50
N THR A 206 -9.74 11.71 -1.57
CA THR A 206 -9.95 12.28 -2.90
C THR A 206 -11.10 13.29 -2.91
N LYS A 207 -12.19 13.00 -2.19
CA LYS A 207 -13.31 13.94 -2.05
C LYS A 207 -12.88 15.24 -1.37
N VAL A 208 -12.18 15.14 -0.24
CA VAL A 208 -11.68 16.30 0.50
C VAL A 208 -10.70 17.12 -0.33
N LEU A 209 -9.81 16.49 -1.09
CA LEU A 209 -8.91 17.20 -2.01
C LEU A 209 -9.68 17.96 -3.09
N GLY A 210 -10.73 17.36 -3.67
CA GLY A 210 -11.58 18.04 -4.64
C GLY A 210 -12.35 19.24 -4.04
N GLU A 211 -12.84 19.10 -2.80
CA GLU A 211 -13.45 20.20 -2.05
C GLU A 211 -12.45 21.33 -1.77
N LEU A 212 -11.22 20.99 -1.39
CA LEU A 212 -10.16 21.95 -1.14
C LEU A 212 -9.80 22.71 -2.42
N CYS A 213 -9.59 22.03 -3.55
CA CYS A 213 -9.29 22.68 -4.83
C CYS A 213 -10.38 23.67 -5.24
N ARG A 214 -11.65 23.30 -5.09
CA ARG A 214 -12.77 24.19 -5.39
C ARG A 214 -12.80 25.40 -4.47
N LYS A 215 -12.57 25.22 -3.17
CA LYS A 215 -12.49 26.34 -2.21
C LYS A 215 -11.32 27.26 -2.48
N THR A 216 -10.18 26.72 -2.88
CA THR A 216 -9.03 27.52 -3.32
C THR A 216 -9.36 28.34 -4.57
N GLY A 217 -10.06 27.76 -5.55
CA GLY A 217 -10.54 28.49 -6.73
C GLY A 217 -11.51 29.62 -6.38
N GLU A 218 -12.53 29.35 -5.55
CA GLU A 218 -13.48 30.37 -5.07
C GLU A 218 -12.78 31.53 -4.34
N LEU A 219 -11.74 31.24 -3.56
CA LEU A 219 -10.96 32.28 -2.87
C LEU A 219 -10.13 33.13 -3.82
N GLU A 220 -9.55 32.54 -4.88
CA GLU A 220 -8.80 33.30 -5.88
C GLU A 220 -9.74 34.20 -6.70
N GLU A 221 -10.91 33.70 -7.12
CA GLU A 221 -11.93 34.52 -7.79
C GLU A 221 -12.39 35.68 -6.91
N GLN A 222 -12.62 35.44 -5.62
CA GLN A 222 -12.97 36.50 -4.67
C GLN A 222 -11.85 37.52 -4.50
N ARG A 223 -10.59 37.08 -4.55
CA ARG A 223 -9.42 37.95 -4.45
C ARG A 223 -9.29 38.83 -5.69
N GLU A 224 -9.45 38.27 -6.88
CA GLU A 224 -9.45 39.04 -8.14
C GLU A 224 -10.59 40.06 -8.18
N ALA A 225 -11.80 39.67 -7.76
CA ALA A 225 -12.94 40.58 -7.70
C ALA A 225 -12.71 41.73 -6.70
N LEU A 226 -12.05 41.44 -5.57
CA LEU A 226 -11.69 42.46 -4.59
C LEU A 226 -10.64 43.44 -5.16
N ASP A 227 -9.60 42.93 -5.81
CA ASP A 227 -8.56 43.75 -6.44
C ASP A 227 -9.17 44.66 -7.52
N GLN A 228 -10.09 44.14 -8.34
CA GLN A 228 -10.82 44.92 -9.34
C GLN A 228 -11.70 46.01 -8.70
N ALA A 229 -12.46 45.67 -7.65
CA ALA A 229 -13.31 46.64 -6.94
C ALA A 229 -12.46 47.75 -6.28
N MET A 230 -11.28 47.42 -5.75
CA MET A 230 -10.35 48.40 -5.21
C MET A 230 -9.83 49.35 -6.29
N GLN A 231 -9.55 48.84 -7.50
CA GLN A 231 -9.12 49.67 -8.62
C GLN A 231 -10.24 50.61 -9.09
N GLU A 232 -11.46 50.10 -9.24
CA GLU A 232 -12.64 50.92 -9.60
C GLU A 232 -12.93 52.00 -8.56
N LEU A 233 -12.77 51.69 -7.27
CA LEU A 233 -12.93 52.67 -6.20
C LEU A 233 -11.84 53.74 -6.25
N SER A 234 -10.61 53.37 -6.61
CA SER A 234 -9.52 54.33 -6.80
C SER A 234 -9.80 55.27 -7.97
N THR A 235 -10.24 54.75 -9.11
CA THR A 235 -10.57 55.57 -10.29
C THR A 235 -11.76 56.48 -10.01
N ALA A 236 -12.82 55.97 -9.38
CA ALA A 236 -13.98 56.79 -9.02
C ALA A 236 -13.61 57.91 -8.03
N LYS A 237 -12.68 57.66 -7.11
CA LYS A 237 -12.18 58.69 -6.19
C LYS A 237 -11.42 59.79 -6.92
N GLU A 238 -10.64 59.44 -7.94
CA GLU A 238 -9.92 60.39 -8.77
C GLU A 238 -10.89 61.24 -9.62
N GLU A 239 -11.88 60.60 -10.26
CA GLU A 239 -12.95 61.29 -10.99
C GLU A 239 -13.74 62.26 -10.11
N ILE A 240 -14.08 61.87 -8.87
CA ILE A 240 -14.73 62.76 -7.90
C ILE A 240 -13.84 63.94 -7.55
N SER A 241 -12.53 63.71 -7.39
CA SER A 241 -11.57 64.78 -7.12
C SER A 241 -11.51 65.78 -8.28
N GLU A 242 -11.48 65.31 -9.52
CA GLU A 242 -11.51 66.15 -10.73
C GLU A 242 -12.84 66.91 -10.87
N HIS A 243 -13.97 66.26 -10.57
CA HIS A 243 -15.27 66.93 -10.60
C HIS A 243 -15.37 68.02 -9.53
N ASN A 244 -14.80 67.81 -8.35
CA ASN A 244 -14.77 68.82 -7.29
C ASN A 244 -13.94 70.03 -7.71
N THR A 245 -12.75 69.83 -8.29
CA THR A 245 -11.94 70.97 -8.77
C THR A 245 -12.63 71.75 -9.88
N ALA A 246 -13.33 71.06 -10.80
CA ALA A 246 -14.14 71.69 -11.83
C ALA A 246 -15.34 72.46 -11.25
N ASN A 247 -16.01 71.93 -10.23
CA ASN A 247 -17.09 72.63 -9.53
C ASN A 247 -16.57 73.88 -8.81
N ASP A 248 -15.43 73.81 -8.11
CA ASP A 248 -14.80 74.95 -7.47
C ASP A 248 -14.46 76.06 -8.48
N GLU A 249 -14.09 75.68 -9.71
CA GLU A 249 -13.83 76.62 -10.81
C GLU A 249 -15.11 77.24 -11.36
N MET A 250 -16.16 76.45 -11.52
CA MET A 250 -17.48 76.94 -11.92
C MET A 250 -18.04 77.92 -10.87
N GLU A 251 -17.92 77.62 -9.58
CA GLU A 251 -18.41 78.45 -8.48
C GLU A 251 -17.68 79.80 -8.40
N ARG A 252 -16.36 79.80 -8.64
CA ARG A 252 -15.58 81.03 -8.85
C ARG A 252 -16.10 81.84 -10.03
N SER A 253 -16.35 81.19 -11.17
CA SER A 253 -16.86 81.87 -12.37
C SER A 253 -18.29 82.41 -12.21
N ILE A 254 -19.14 81.76 -11.42
CA ILE A 254 -20.47 82.26 -11.05
C ILE A 254 -20.32 83.49 -10.15
N SER A 255 -19.48 83.42 -9.12
CA SER A 255 -19.22 84.54 -8.21
C SER A 255 -18.72 85.79 -8.95
N GLU A 256 -17.78 85.62 -9.90
CA GLU A 256 -17.32 86.71 -10.77
C GLU A 256 -18.45 87.31 -11.62
N ARG A 257 -19.35 86.48 -12.17
CA ARG A 257 -20.51 86.96 -12.93
C ARG A 257 -21.51 87.70 -12.04
N ASP A 258 -21.75 87.21 -10.82
CA ASP A 258 -22.64 87.87 -9.85
C ASP A 258 -22.11 89.25 -9.46
N GLU A 259 -20.79 89.41 -9.28
CA GLU A 259 -20.16 90.72 -9.06
C GLU A 259 -20.37 91.67 -10.25
N ILE A 260 -20.21 91.17 -11.48
CA ILE A 260 -20.46 91.94 -12.70
C ILE A 260 -21.94 92.36 -12.78
N ILE A 261 -22.86 91.43 -12.51
CA ILE A 261 -24.31 91.70 -12.51
C ILE A 261 -24.65 92.74 -11.44
N HIS A 262 -24.12 92.62 -10.22
CA HIS A 262 -24.31 93.61 -9.17
C HIS A 262 -23.82 95.00 -9.59
N THR A 263 -22.64 95.07 -10.20
CA THR A 263 -22.09 96.32 -10.73
C THR A 263 -22.99 96.91 -11.81
N LYS A 264 -23.45 96.08 -12.76
CA LYS A 264 -24.35 96.51 -13.84
C LYS A 264 -25.71 96.95 -13.34
N ASN A 265 -26.28 96.26 -12.36
CA ASN A 265 -27.53 96.65 -11.72
C ASN A 265 -27.41 98.00 -10.99
N ALA A 266 -26.27 98.26 -10.35
CA ALA A 266 -26.00 99.58 -9.75
C ALA A 266 -25.90 100.68 -10.82
N GLU A 267 -25.23 100.42 -11.95
CA GLU A 267 -25.21 101.34 -13.09
C GLU A 267 -26.62 101.59 -13.66
N PHE A 268 -27.45 100.56 -13.80
CA PHE A 268 -28.83 100.70 -14.27
C PHE A 268 -29.68 101.51 -13.29
N ALA A 269 -29.58 101.24 -11.99
CA ALA A 269 -30.30 102.02 -10.97
C ALA A 269 -29.90 103.50 -11.00
N GLU A 270 -28.62 103.82 -11.26
CA GLU A 270 -28.18 105.20 -11.43
C GLU A 270 -28.74 105.83 -12.72
N LYS A 271 -28.77 105.08 -13.82
CA LYS A 271 -29.44 105.53 -15.05
C LYS A 271 -30.93 105.78 -14.81
N ASP A 272 -31.63 104.90 -14.09
CA ASP A 272 -33.03 105.07 -13.74
C ASP A 272 -33.26 106.33 -12.90
N ARG A 273 -32.35 106.66 -11.97
CA ARG A 273 -32.38 107.95 -11.25
C ARG A 273 -32.22 109.14 -12.17
N ILE A 274 -31.27 109.09 -13.12
CA ILE A 274 -31.07 110.16 -14.10
C ILE A 274 -32.30 110.32 -14.98
N ILE A 275 -32.89 109.21 -15.44
CA ILE A 275 -34.13 109.21 -16.22
C ILE A 275 -35.26 109.86 -15.41
N ALA A 276 -35.45 109.47 -14.15
CA ALA A 276 -36.46 110.08 -13.29
C ALA A 276 -36.24 111.59 -13.10
N GLN A 277 -34.99 112.05 -12.96
CA GLN A 277 -34.66 113.48 -12.92
C GLN A 277 -34.98 114.21 -14.23
N LEU A 278 -34.68 113.58 -15.38
CA LEU A 278 -35.01 114.11 -16.70
C LEU A 278 -36.54 114.19 -16.89
N GLU A 279 -37.28 113.14 -16.50
CA GLU A 279 -38.74 113.13 -16.54
C GLU A 279 -39.36 114.21 -15.64
N GLU A 280 -38.80 114.44 -14.46
CA GLU A 280 -39.20 115.53 -13.55
C GLU A 280 -38.95 116.91 -14.19
N MET A 281 -37.80 117.11 -14.84
CA MET A 281 -37.50 118.35 -15.59
C MET A 281 -38.45 118.54 -16.78
N VAL A 282 -38.77 117.47 -17.52
CA VAL A 282 -39.74 117.52 -18.61
C VAL A 282 -41.14 117.83 -18.09
N ARG A 283 -41.56 117.24 -16.96
CA ARG A 283 -42.85 117.52 -16.32
C ARG A 283 -42.95 118.97 -15.86
N SER A 284 -41.91 119.48 -15.19
CA SER A 284 -41.84 120.88 -14.78
C SER A 284 -41.71 121.86 -15.96
N SER A 285 -41.10 121.44 -17.08
CA SER A 285 -41.11 122.20 -18.34
C SER A 285 -42.49 122.17 -19.03
N ASN A 286 -43.22 121.04 -18.99
CA ASN A 286 -44.58 120.93 -19.51
C ASN A 286 -45.58 121.72 -18.65
N GLU A 287 -45.40 121.74 -17.32
CA GLU A 287 -46.18 122.57 -16.39
C GLU A 287 -45.89 124.08 -16.57
N GLN A 288 -44.70 124.45 -17.06
CA GLN A 288 -44.42 125.82 -17.53
C GLN A 288 -45.04 126.14 -18.90
N GLN A 289 -45.45 125.11 -19.66
CA GLN A 289 -46.05 125.26 -20.99
C GLN A 289 -47.59 125.19 -20.97
N ASP A 290 -48.20 124.65 -19.92
CA ASP A 290 -49.67 124.48 -19.78
C ASP A 290 -50.42 125.76 -19.34
N GLY A 291 -49.87 126.93 -19.70
CA GLY A 291 -50.51 128.24 -19.66
C GLY A 291 -51.13 128.68 -21.00
N MET A 292 -51.10 127.86 -22.05
CA MET A 292 -51.71 128.23 -23.35
C MET A 292 -52.13 127.03 -24.23
N ASN A 293 -53.44 126.78 -24.23
CA ASN A 293 -54.31 126.25 -25.30
C ASN A 293 -54.28 124.77 -25.77
N SER A 294 -55.39 124.07 -25.45
CA SER A 294 -56.43 123.49 -26.34
C SER A 294 -56.09 122.53 -27.52
N TYR A 295 -56.56 121.28 -27.38
CA TYR A 295 -57.03 120.20 -28.31
C TYR A 295 -57.63 120.59 -29.71
N PRO A 296 -57.98 119.65 -30.66
CA PRO A 296 -57.80 118.16 -30.76
C PRO A 296 -57.45 117.55 -32.17
N SER A 297 -57.19 116.23 -32.25
CA SER A 297 -57.71 115.19 -33.23
C SER A 297 -56.72 114.03 -33.40
N GLN A 298 -56.97 112.80 -32.92
CA GLN A 298 -57.78 111.68 -33.47
C GLN A 298 -57.31 111.05 -34.82
N HIS A 299 -56.71 109.86 -34.73
CA HIS A 299 -57.10 108.56 -35.35
C HIS A 299 -55.95 107.55 -35.07
N GLN A 300 -56.10 106.50 -34.26
CA GLN A 300 -56.82 105.21 -34.37
C GLN A 300 -55.89 104.03 -34.77
N GLY A 301 -55.95 102.96 -33.95
CA GLY A 301 -55.36 101.62 -34.17
C GLY A 301 -54.77 101.03 -32.87
N THR A 302 -55.55 100.49 -31.91
CA THR A 302 -55.99 99.08 -31.72
C THR A 302 -54.85 98.05 -31.78
N HIS A 303 -54.59 97.10 -30.86
CA HIS A 303 -55.33 96.31 -29.85
C HIS A 303 -54.31 95.89 -28.75
N ALA A 304 -54.61 95.91 -27.44
CA ALA A 304 -55.04 94.77 -26.58
C ALA A 304 -54.03 93.58 -26.57
N ASP A 305 -53.63 92.92 -25.49
CA ASP A 305 -54.01 92.92 -24.07
C ASP A 305 -53.09 91.87 -23.37
N ILE A 306 -53.03 91.90 -22.02
CA ILE A 306 -53.04 90.70 -21.13
C ILE A 306 -51.74 89.87 -20.84
N LEU A 307 -51.46 89.80 -19.52
CA LEU A 307 -50.88 88.70 -18.69
C LEU A 307 -49.36 88.50 -18.54
N SER A 308 -48.88 88.76 -17.30
CA SER A 308 -47.95 87.91 -16.53
C SER A 308 -48.46 86.44 -16.51
N PRO A 309 -47.62 85.37 -16.41
CA PRO A 309 -46.57 85.25 -15.37
C PRO A 309 -45.29 84.49 -15.76
N SER A 310 -44.35 84.51 -14.81
CA SER A 310 -43.33 83.47 -14.54
C SER A 310 -43.90 82.04 -14.67
N PRO A 311 -43.08 81.04 -15.05
CA PRO A 311 -42.62 80.14 -14.00
C PRO A 311 -41.14 79.70 -14.09
N GLU A 312 -40.74 79.14 -12.95
CA GLU A 312 -39.51 78.46 -12.52
C GLU A 312 -38.85 77.44 -13.47
N PRO A 313 -37.57 77.10 -13.17
CA PRO A 313 -36.84 76.03 -13.84
C PRO A 313 -37.34 74.65 -13.37
N THR A 314 -37.55 73.73 -14.32
CA THR A 314 -37.92 72.35 -14.01
C THR A 314 -36.66 71.50 -13.79
N LEU A 315 -36.44 71.10 -12.54
CA LEU A 315 -35.70 69.90 -12.17
C LEU A 315 -36.53 68.66 -12.53
N GLU A 316 -36.13 67.90 -13.54
CA GLU A 316 -36.36 66.44 -13.60
C GLU A 316 -35.16 65.81 -14.33
N ALA A 317 -34.28 65.14 -13.59
CA ALA A 317 -34.38 63.72 -13.25
C ALA A 317 -33.76 62.84 -14.34
N ILE A 318 -32.54 62.44 -14.03
CA ILE A 318 -31.79 61.31 -14.55
C ILE A 318 -32.72 60.10 -14.73
N HIS A 319 -32.85 59.58 -15.96
CA HIS A 319 -32.88 58.14 -16.19
C HIS A 319 -32.27 57.81 -17.55
N ARG A 320 -31.15 57.09 -17.50
CA ARG A 320 -30.51 56.39 -18.61
C ARG A 320 -31.50 55.42 -19.25
N THR A 321 -31.51 55.33 -20.59
CA THR A 321 -31.80 54.07 -21.27
C THR A 321 -30.84 53.93 -22.44
N ARG A 322 -29.72 53.22 -22.20
CA ARG A 322 -28.90 52.59 -23.22
C ARG A 322 -29.75 51.49 -23.88
N GLN A 323 -30.06 51.63 -25.17
CA GLN A 323 -30.34 50.47 -26.01
C GLN A 323 -28.99 49.87 -26.42
N SER A 324 -28.53 48.88 -25.66
CA SER A 324 -27.55 47.91 -26.11
C SER A 324 -28.33 46.66 -26.53
N GLN A 325 -28.17 46.24 -27.79
CA GLN A 325 -28.61 44.93 -28.25
C GLN A 325 -27.94 43.84 -27.39
N SER A 326 -28.75 43.08 -26.64
CA SER A 326 -28.30 41.91 -25.89
C SER A 326 -28.26 40.69 -26.82
N HIS A 327 -27.06 40.26 -27.18
CA HIS A 327 -26.83 38.86 -27.53
C HIS A 327 -26.85 38.04 -26.23
N SER A 328 -27.74 37.06 -26.17
CA SER A 328 -27.95 36.23 -24.98
C SER A 328 -26.85 35.15 -24.88
N PRO A 329 -26.08 35.09 -23.77
CA PRO A 329 -24.98 34.13 -23.58
C PRO A 329 -25.45 32.68 -23.33
N THR A 330 -26.76 32.45 -23.29
CA THR A 330 -27.35 31.11 -23.12
C THR A 330 -27.34 30.24 -24.39
N THR A 331 -27.04 30.81 -25.55
CA THR A 331 -27.03 30.05 -26.82
C THR A 331 -25.65 29.46 -27.14
N GLU A 332 -24.56 30.14 -26.79
CA GLU A 332 -23.19 29.64 -27.00
C GLU A 332 -22.80 28.55 -25.99
N LEU A 333 -23.25 28.64 -24.73
CA LEU A 333 -23.02 27.61 -23.73
C LEU A 333 -23.72 26.28 -24.06
N LYS A 334 -24.93 26.34 -24.64
CA LYS A 334 -25.64 25.14 -25.11
C LYS A 334 -24.95 24.48 -26.32
N ALA A 335 -24.35 25.27 -27.21
CA ALA A 335 -23.62 24.74 -28.34
C ALA A 335 -22.29 24.07 -27.92
N MET A 336 -21.59 24.63 -26.93
CA MET A 336 -20.33 24.03 -26.42
C MET A 336 -20.55 22.79 -25.54
N LEU A 337 -21.68 22.69 -24.82
CA LEU A 337 -22.03 21.51 -24.01
C LEU A 337 -22.44 20.30 -24.87
N ALA A 338 -23.06 20.53 -26.03
CA ALA A 338 -23.40 19.48 -26.99
C ALA A 338 -22.15 18.87 -27.64
N ASP A 339 -21.12 19.68 -27.91
CA ASP A 339 -19.85 19.23 -28.51
C ASP A 339 -18.99 18.40 -27.54
N LEU A 340 -19.26 18.50 -26.22
CA LEU A 340 -18.62 17.73 -25.16
C LEU A 340 -19.39 16.45 -24.77
N GLY A 341 -20.50 16.15 -25.45
CA GLY A 341 -21.25 14.89 -25.29
C GLY A 341 -22.11 14.81 -24.03
N TRP A 342 -22.51 15.94 -23.46
CA TRP A 342 -23.42 15.99 -22.31
C TRP A 342 -24.78 16.52 -22.76
N GLU A 343 -25.62 15.62 -23.25
CA GLU A 343 -27.06 15.90 -23.38
C GLU A 343 -27.71 15.73 -22.00
N SER A 344 -28.44 16.75 -21.56
CA SER A 344 -29.23 16.70 -20.33
C SER A 344 -30.62 16.17 -20.66
N ASP A 345 -31.05 15.10 -19.99
CA ASP A 345 -32.45 14.64 -19.94
C ASP A 345 -33.40 15.71 -19.38
#